data_AF-A0A8D8QK11-F1
#
_entry.id   AF-A0A8D8QK11-F1
#
_cell.length_a   1.000
_cell.length_b   1.000
_cell.length_c   1.000
_cell.angle_alpha   90.00
_cell.angle_beta   90.00
_cell.angle_gamma   90.00
#
_symmetry.space_group_name_H-M   'P 1'
#
loop_
_entity.id
_entity.type
_entity.pdbx_description
1 polymer ?
#
loop_
_entity_poly.entity_id
_entity_poly.type
_entity_poly.pdbx_seq_one_letter_code
_entity_poly.pdbx_strand_id
1 'polypeptide(L)'
;MPWWDSLATSNMVKVPGAVSPLTCLTMRSLPSRSKMLTVAMYATYALSQYVAFDLIWTIVEPKLEKTKNKMTYEYTIRTGIVIVTFILAAAIPNLELFISLIGALCLATMGIALPAIIQMLTFWDSMYGMQKVIFVLKNLCMILIAIMGFVIGVTTSVTEKMATVHPSPFFSANSR
;
A
#
# COMPACT_ATOMS: atom_id res chain seq x y z
N MET A 1 -18.10 -34.84 -16.69
CA MET A 1 -18.89 -33.61 -16.84
C MET A 1 -19.31 -33.13 -15.45
N PRO A 2 -18.61 -32.16 -14.87
CA PRO A 2 -18.95 -31.64 -13.54
C PRO A 2 -20.04 -30.57 -13.63
N TRP A 3 -21.06 -30.70 -12.78
CA TRP A 3 -22.26 -29.85 -12.55
C TRP A 3 -22.01 -28.35 -12.27
N TRP A 4 -20.77 -27.86 -12.38
CA TRP A 4 -20.37 -26.48 -12.09
C TRP A 4 -20.63 -25.49 -13.24
N ASP A 5 -20.71 -25.96 -14.49
CA ASP A 5 -21.06 -25.12 -15.64
C ASP A 5 -22.48 -24.52 -15.55
N SER A 6 -23.38 -25.18 -14.81
CA SER A 6 -24.78 -24.75 -14.70
C SER A 6 -25.02 -23.67 -13.64
N LEU A 7 -24.04 -23.37 -12.77
CA LEU A 7 -24.12 -22.33 -11.73
C LEU A 7 -23.46 -21.00 -12.16
N ALA A 8 -22.65 -21.02 -13.22
CA ALA A 8 -21.94 -19.82 -13.71
C ALA A 8 -22.85 -18.86 -14.52
N THR A 9 -24.01 -19.33 -14.98
CA THR A 9 -24.88 -18.56 -15.88
C THR A 9 -25.97 -17.74 -15.16
N SER A 10 -26.24 -17.99 -13.87
CA SER A 10 -27.47 -17.48 -13.22
C SER A 10 -27.28 -16.36 -12.18
N ASN A 11 -26.08 -16.02 -11.73
CA ASN A 11 -25.88 -14.90 -10.80
C ASN A 11 -24.76 -13.95 -11.23
N MET A 12 -25.05 -13.22 -12.30
CA MET A 12 -24.42 -11.94 -12.59
C MET A 12 -24.84 -10.90 -11.55
N VAL A 13 -24.07 -10.75 -10.47
CA VAL A 13 -23.99 -9.46 -9.75
C VAL A 13 -22.74 -8.75 -10.25
N LYS A 14 -23.01 -7.71 -11.03
CA LYS A 14 -22.09 -6.78 -11.67
C LYS A 14 -21.19 -6.07 -10.62
N VAL A 15 -20.01 -6.62 -10.34
CA VAL A 15 -18.92 -5.88 -9.65
C VAL A 15 -17.91 -5.37 -10.68
N PRO A 16 -17.90 -4.06 -11.01
CA PRO A 16 -16.85 -3.51 -11.86
C PRO A 16 -15.58 -3.36 -11.02
N GLY A 17 -14.56 -4.19 -11.30
CA GLY A 17 -13.23 -4.04 -10.70
C GLY A 17 -12.65 -5.28 -10.03
N ALA A 18 -13.38 -6.40 -9.94
CA ALA A 18 -12.79 -7.66 -9.47
C ALA A 18 -12.02 -8.32 -10.62
N VAL A 19 -10.70 -8.11 -10.66
CA VAL A 19 -9.77 -8.98 -11.39
C VAL A 19 -10.08 -10.41 -10.97
N SER A 20 -10.71 -11.17 -11.86
CA SER A 20 -11.33 -12.44 -11.51
C SER A 20 -10.26 -13.44 -11.06
N PRO A 21 -10.51 -14.26 -10.02
CA PRO A 21 -9.56 -15.30 -9.60
C PRO A 21 -9.23 -16.30 -10.73
N LEU A 22 -10.09 -16.39 -11.76
CA LEU A 22 -9.89 -17.16 -12.99
C LEU A 22 -8.78 -16.61 -13.92
N THR A 23 -8.54 -15.28 -13.93
CA THR A 23 -7.45 -14.66 -14.70
C THR A 23 -6.09 -14.91 -14.02
N CYS A 24 -6.09 -14.99 -12.68
CA CYS A 24 -4.92 -15.32 -11.86
C CYS A 24 -4.46 -16.78 -12.06
N LEU A 25 -5.41 -17.71 -12.21
CA LEU A 25 -5.14 -19.13 -12.50
C LEU A 25 -4.64 -19.37 -13.94
N THR A 26 -5.10 -18.60 -14.93
CA THR A 26 -4.62 -18.71 -16.32
C THR A 26 -3.18 -18.19 -16.51
N MET A 27 -2.72 -17.23 -15.70
CA MET A 27 -1.33 -16.75 -15.73
C MET A 27 -0.33 -17.76 -15.15
N ARG A 28 -0.76 -18.60 -14.20
CA ARG A 28 0.10 -19.55 -13.46
C ARG A 28 0.47 -20.82 -14.24
N SER A 29 -0.23 -21.14 -15.33
CA SER A 29 -0.19 -22.49 -15.94
C SER A 29 0.74 -22.67 -17.15
N LEU A 30 1.44 -21.63 -17.64
CA LEU A 30 2.28 -21.73 -18.84
C LEU A 30 3.78 -21.62 -18.55
N PRO A 31 4.60 -22.63 -18.92
CA PRO A 31 6.04 -22.68 -18.60
C PRO A 31 6.87 -21.56 -19.25
N SER A 32 6.40 -20.96 -20.35
CA SER A 32 7.07 -19.82 -21.00
C SER A 32 6.83 -18.47 -20.31
N ARG A 33 5.82 -18.34 -19.44
CA ARG A 33 5.41 -17.03 -18.87
C ARG A 33 6.25 -16.58 -17.68
N SER A 34 6.87 -17.50 -16.94
CA SER A 34 7.71 -17.16 -15.78
C SER A 34 8.88 -16.25 -16.14
N LYS A 35 9.51 -16.46 -17.30
CA LYS A 35 10.60 -15.59 -17.79
C LYS A 35 10.12 -14.16 -18.04
N MET A 36 8.93 -14.00 -18.62
CA MET A 36 8.31 -12.70 -18.87
C MET A 36 7.92 -12.00 -17.56
N LEU A 37 7.39 -12.77 -16.60
CA LEU A 37 7.02 -12.26 -15.28
C LEU A 37 8.25 -11.79 -14.48
N THR A 38 9.36 -12.53 -14.51
CA THR A 38 10.61 -12.11 -13.83
C THR A 38 11.15 -10.82 -14.42
N VAL A 39 11.20 -10.70 -15.75
CA VAL A 39 11.64 -9.47 -16.43
C VAL A 39 10.70 -8.30 -16.11
N ALA A 40 9.38 -8.52 -16.13
CA ALA A 40 8.38 -7.50 -15.80
C ALA A 40 8.47 -7.03 -14.33
N MET A 41 8.66 -7.95 -13.38
CA MET A 41 8.85 -7.61 -11.96
C MET A 41 10.15 -6.84 -11.72
N TYR A 42 11.24 -7.25 -12.35
CA TYR A 42 12.52 -6.53 -12.26
C TYR A 42 12.41 -5.10 -12.80
N ALA A 43 11.78 -4.93 -13.97
CA ALA A 43 11.55 -3.62 -14.55
C ALA A 43 10.64 -2.74 -13.69
N THR A 44 9.53 -3.29 -13.17
CA THR A 44 8.58 -2.55 -12.32
C THR A 44 9.24 -2.09 -11.02
N TYR A 45 10.08 -2.93 -10.41
CA TYR A 45 10.80 -2.60 -9.19
C TYR A 45 11.88 -1.52 -9.42
N ALA A 46 12.60 -1.58 -10.54
CA ALA A 46 13.56 -0.52 -10.90
C ALA A 46 12.87 0.83 -11.10
N LEU A 47 11.70 0.83 -11.75
CA LEU A 47 10.94 2.06 -12.01
C LEU A 47 10.36 2.66 -10.72
N SER A 48 9.78 1.85 -9.84
CA SER A 48 9.21 2.33 -8.58
C SER A 48 10.27 2.88 -7.62
N GLN A 49 11.45 2.26 -7.59
CA GLN A 49 12.57 2.76 -6.78
C GLN A 49 13.20 4.04 -7.36
N TYR A 50 13.17 4.22 -8.69
CA TYR A 50 13.60 5.47 -9.33
C TYR A 50 12.70 6.65 -8.94
N VAL A 51 11.37 6.47 -8.98
CA VAL A 51 10.42 7.51 -8.56
C VAL A 51 10.60 7.88 -7.09
N ALA A 52 10.85 6.91 -6.22
CA ALA A 52 11.12 7.16 -4.80
C ALA A 52 12.42 7.97 -4.61
N PHE A 53 13.48 7.64 -5.33
CA PHE A 53 14.75 8.36 -5.29
C PHE A 53 14.61 9.80 -5.81
N ASP A 54 13.91 9.98 -6.94
CA ASP A 54 13.68 11.28 -7.58
C ASP A 54 12.89 12.25 -6.67
N LEU A 55 11.87 11.73 -5.95
CA LEU A 55 11.12 12.49 -4.97
C LEU A 55 12.02 12.99 -3.82
N ILE A 56 12.86 12.11 -3.28
CA ILE A 56 13.77 12.45 -2.18
C ILE A 56 14.83 13.44 -2.66
N TRP A 57 15.36 13.23 -3.87
CA TRP A 57 16.38 14.09 -4.46
C TRP A 57 15.87 15.53 -4.63
N THR A 58 14.65 15.71 -5.13
CA THR A 58 14.01 17.03 -5.28
C THR A 58 13.88 17.79 -3.94
N ILE A 59 13.65 17.08 -2.84
CA ILE A 59 13.57 17.70 -1.50
C ILE A 59 14.95 18.03 -0.93
N VAL A 60 15.95 17.20 -1.23
CA VAL A 60 17.31 17.31 -0.67
C VAL A 60 18.17 18.30 -1.46
N GLU A 61 17.98 18.42 -2.77
CA GLU A 61 18.77 19.31 -3.64
C GLU A 61 18.85 20.77 -3.15
N PRO A 62 17.75 21.47 -2.81
CA PRO A 62 17.80 22.85 -2.30
C PRO A 62 18.43 22.96 -0.90
N LYS A 63 18.51 21.86 -0.15
CA LYS A 63 19.19 21.81 1.16
C LYS A 63 20.70 21.59 1.02
N LEU A 64 21.14 21.07 -0.13
CA LEU A 64 22.52 20.65 -0.36
C LEU A 64 23.38 21.71 -1.08
N GLU A 65 22.80 22.76 -1.64
CA GLU A 65 23.55 23.89 -2.22
C GLU A 65 24.53 24.55 -1.22
N LYS A 66 24.32 24.33 0.08
CA LYS A 66 25.18 24.84 1.16
C LYS A 66 26.40 23.96 1.47
N THR A 67 26.51 22.75 0.92
CA THR A 67 27.52 21.75 1.32
C THR A 67 28.21 21.13 0.11
N LYS A 68 29.54 21.27 0.01
CA LYS A 68 30.38 20.79 -1.13
C LYS A 68 30.37 19.26 -1.38
N ASN A 69 29.73 18.46 -0.53
CA ASN A 69 29.80 16.99 -0.57
C ASN A 69 28.58 16.36 -1.29
N LYS A 70 28.25 16.87 -2.48
CA LYS A 70 27.08 16.41 -3.26
C LYS A 70 27.16 14.91 -3.63
N MET A 71 28.35 14.43 -3.99
CA MET A 71 28.61 13.05 -4.41
C MET A 71 28.38 12.01 -3.29
N THR A 72 28.77 12.33 -2.04
CA THR A 72 28.63 11.39 -0.91
C THR A 72 27.17 11.24 -0.47
N TYR A 73 26.41 12.34 -0.53
CA TYR A 73 25.00 12.35 -0.15
C TYR A 73 24.13 11.56 -1.12
N GLU A 74 24.39 11.70 -2.43
CA GLU A 74 23.68 10.95 -3.47
C GLU A 74 23.81 9.43 -3.28
N TYR A 75 25.03 8.97 -3.00
CA TYR A 75 25.28 7.54 -2.75
C TYR A 75 24.64 7.08 -1.44
N THR A 76 24.73 7.89 -0.39
CA THR A 76 24.20 7.57 0.95
C THR A 76 22.68 7.43 0.95
N ILE A 77 21.95 8.30 0.25
CA ILE A 77 20.49 8.22 0.14
C ILE A 77 20.07 6.94 -0.59
N ARG A 78 20.77 6.60 -1.68
CA ARG A 78 20.49 5.39 -2.45
C ARG A 78 20.70 4.13 -1.61
N THR A 79 21.80 4.01 -0.89
CA THR A 79 22.06 2.85 -0.02
C THR A 79 21.14 2.84 1.19
N GLY A 80 20.83 4.00 1.76
CA GLY A 80 19.96 4.15 2.93
C GLY A 80 18.54 3.60 2.68
N ILE A 81 17.93 3.92 1.54
CA ILE A 81 16.57 3.43 1.20
C ILE A 81 16.51 1.89 1.12
N VAL A 82 17.55 1.28 0.56
CA VAL A 82 17.64 -0.18 0.41
C VAL A 82 17.89 -0.85 1.76
N ILE A 83 18.76 -0.27 2.59
CA ILE A 83 19.05 -0.79 3.94
C ILE A 83 17.78 -0.78 4.79
N VAL A 84 17.00 0.31 4.78
CA VAL A 84 15.74 0.40 5.52
C VAL A 84 14.78 -0.71 5.09
N THR A 85 14.67 -0.97 3.78
CA THR A 85 13.83 -2.05 3.24
C THR A 85 14.30 -3.42 3.73
N PHE A 86 15.62 -3.63 3.80
CA PHE A 86 16.22 -4.88 4.27
C PHE A 86 15.99 -5.11 5.77
N ILE A 87 16.07 -4.05 6.58
CA ILE A 87 15.76 -4.10 8.01
C ILE A 87 14.29 -4.45 8.23
N LEU A 88 13.38 -3.84 7.46
CA LEU A 88 11.94 -4.13 7.54
C LEU A 88 11.63 -5.58 7.18
N ALA A 89 12.31 -6.13 6.16
CA ALA A 89 12.20 -7.53 5.77
C ALA A 89 12.77 -8.48 6.83
N ALA A 90 13.88 -8.11 7.49
CA ALA A 90 14.48 -8.91 8.56
C ALA A 90 13.64 -8.92 9.86
N ALA A 91 12.89 -7.84 10.12
CA ALA A 91 12.08 -7.70 11.32
C ALA A 91 10.80 -8.57 11.30
N ILE A 92 10.26 -8.92 10.13
CA ILE A 92 8.96 -9.58 10.01
C ILE A 92 9.08 -10.86 9.17
N PRO A 93 9.15 -12.05 9.81
CA PRO A 93 9.18 -13.33 9.10
C PRO A 93 7.83 -13.75 8.49
N ASN A 94 6.73 -13.05 8.81
CA ASN A 94 5.37 -13.33 8.33
C ASN A 94 4.96 -12.33 7.22
N LEU A 95 5.31 -12.64 5.96
CA LEU A 95 5.08 -11.75 4.82
C LEU A 95 3.58 -11.44 4.62
N GLU A 96 2.67 -12.39 4.81
CA GLU A 96 1.24 -12.18 4.56
C GLU A 96 0.64 -11.02 5.41
N LEU A 97 1.05 -10.93 6.67
CA LEU A 97 0.63 -9.85 7.57
C LEU A 97 1.20 -8.50 7.12
N PHE A 98 2.45 -8.51 6.65
CA PHE A 98 3.16 -7.33 6.20
C PHE A 98 2.57 -6.73 4.92
N ILE A 99 2.19 -7.56 3.94
CA ILE A 99 1.56 -7.09 2.71
C ILE A 99 0.22 -6.40 3.02
N SER A 100 -0.59 -6.98 3.91
CA SER A 100 -1.87 -6.38 4.33
C SER A 100 -1.67 -5.05 5.07
N LEU A 101 -0.69 -5.01 5.99
CA LEU A 101 -0.36 -3.82 6.77
C LEU A 101 0.16 -2.67 5.89
N ILE A 102 1.12 -2.96 5.00
CA ILE A 102 1.64 -1.96 4.07
C ILE A 102 0.59 -1.52 3.07
N GLY A 103 -0.29 -2.42 2.63
CA GLY A 103 -1.43 -2.07 1.79
C GLY A 103 -2.30 -1.02 2.47
N ALA A 104 -2.74 -1.28 3.70
CA ALA A 104 -3.56 -0.32 4.46
C ALA A 104 -2.82 1.01 4.73
N LEU A 105 -1.54 0.95 5.11
CA LEU A 105 -0.73 2.12 5.45
C LEU A 105 -0.40 2.99 4.22
N CYS A 106 -0.04 2.35 3.09
CA CYS A 106 0.27 3.02 1.84
C CYS A 106 -0.99 3.64 1.23
N LEU A 107 -2.12 2.93 1.25
CA LEU A 107 -3.40 3.47 0.78
C LEU A 107 -3.87 4.66 1.62
N ALA A 108 -3.70 4.61 2.94
CA ALA A 108 -4.01 5.75 3.82
C ALA A 108 -3.11 6.96 3.53
N THR A 109 -1.81 6.73 3.30
CA THR A 109 -0.85 7.81 3.09
C THR A 109 -0.90 8.40 1.68
N MET A 110 -0.91 7.56 0.64
CA MET A 110 -0.98 8.01 -0.76
C MET A 110 -2.39 8.45 -1.14
N GLY A 111 -3.42 7.75 -0.68
CA GLY A 111 -4.81 8.05 -1.04
C GLY A 111 -5.38 9.24 -0.28
N ILE A 112 -5.11 9.35 1.03
CA ILE A 112 -5.73 10.35 1.90
C ILE A 112 -4.74 11.44 2.33
N ALA A 113 -3.48 11.10 2.60
CA ALA A 113 -2.52 12.10 3.08
C ALA A 113 -1.95 13.00 1.98
N LEU A 114 -1.71 12.51 0.76
CA LEU A 114 -1.27 13.37 -0.36
C LEU A 114 -2.21 14.57 -0.62
N PRO A 115 -3.55 14.39 -0.77
CA PRO A 115 -4.44 15.54 -0.96
C PRO A 115 -4.46 16.47 0.27
N ALA A 116 -4.35 15.93 1.49
CA ALA A 116 -4.27 16.73 2.72
C ALA A 116 -2.99 17.58 2.78
N ILE A 117 -1.84 17.03 2.38
CA ILE A 117 -0.55 17.73 2.33
C ILE A 117 -0.57 18.84 1.28
N ILE A 118 -1.09 18.56 0.07
CA ILE A 118 -1.19 19.56 -1.01
C ILE A 118 -2.08 20.73 -0.57
N GLN A 119 -3.21 20.44 0.08
CA GLN A 119 -4.08 21.48 0.62
C GLN A 119 -3.39 22.29 1.73
N MET A 120 -2.65 21.64 2.65
CA MET A 120 -1.88 22.35 3.69
C MET A 120 -0.84 23.30 3.11
N LEU A 121 -0.06 22.84 2.11
CA LEU A 121 0.98 23.64 1.49
C LEU A 121 0.40 24.83 0.71
N THR A 122 -0.73 24.63 0.02
CA THR A 122 -1.36 25.68 -0.78
C THR A 122 -2.02 26.77 0.08
N PHE A 123 -2.56 26.42 1.24
CA PHE A 123 -3.28 27.37 2.12
C PHE A 123 -2.41 28.00 3.22
N TRP A 124 -1.09 27.80 3.19
CA TRP A 124 -0.17 28.32 4.19
C TRP A 124 -0.20 29.86 4.32
N ASP A 125 -0.50 30.58 3.23
CA ASP A 125 -0.33 32.05 3.17
C ASP A 125 -1.66 32.87 3.15
N SER A 126 -2.81 32.27 2.82
CA SER A 126 -3.95 33.06 2.30
C SER A 126 -5.27 33.05 3.10
N MET A 127 -5.32 32.63 4.37
CA MET A 127 -6.61 32.45 5.08
C MET A 127 -6.74 33.18 6.44
N TYR A 128 -7.68 34.12 6.49
CA TYR A 128 -8.18 34.81 7.70
C TYR A 128 -9.68 34.43 7.93
N GLY A 129 -10.07 34.07 9.16
CA GLY A 129 -11.49 33.88 9.56
C GLY A 129 -12.10 32.46 9.42
N MET A 130 -13.43 32.37 9.32
CA MET A 130 -14.27 31.14 9.34
C MET A 130 -13.86 30.04 8.34
N GLN A 131 -13.25 30.40 7.21
CA GLN A 131 -12.72 29.45 6.22
C GLN A 131 -11.59 28.57 6.81
N LYS A 132 -10.80 29.09 7.76
CA LYS A 132 -9.75 28.33 8.45
C LYS A 132 -10.34 27.21 9.31
N VAL A 133 -11.46 27.46 9.98
CA VAL A 133 -12.13 26.47 10.85
C VAL A 133 -12.70 25.33 10.02
N ILE A 134 -13.38 25.64 8.91
CA ILE A 134 -13.90 24.63 7.97
C ILE A 134 -12.75 23.81 7.36
N PHE A 135 -11.64 24.46 7.03
CA PHE A 135 -10.45 23.80 6.49
C PHE A 135 -9.79 22.85 7.50
N VAL A 136 -9.59 23.31 8.74
CA VAL A 136 -9.04 22.49 9.83
C VAL A 136 -9.94 21.29 10.11
N LEU A 137 -11.26 21.48 10.14
CA LEU A 137 -12.21 20.39 10.34
C LEU A 137 -12.15 19.36 9.20
N LYS A 138 -12.02 19.81 7.96
CA LYS A 138 -11.91 18.93 6.79
C LYS A 138 -10.61 18.12 6.81
N ASN A 139 -9.50 18.76 7.19
CA ASN A 139 -8.22 18.07 7.37
C ASN A 139 -8.28 17.05 8.52
N LEU A 140 -8.93 17.40 9.64
CA LEU A 140 -9.14 16.48 10.76
C LEU A 140 -9.99 15.27 10.35
N CYS A 141 -11.05 15.49 9.56
CA CYS A 141 -11.89 14.40 9.06
C CYS A 141 -11.11 13.44 8.15
N MET A 142 -10.24 13.94 7.27
CA MET A 142 -9.35 13.11 6.45
C MET A 142 -8.41 12.24 7.30
N ILE A 143 -7.81 12.82 8.35
CA ILE A 143 -6.95 12.09 9.28
C ILE A 143 -7.73 11.00 10.03
N LEU A 144 -8.95 11.30 10.46
CA LEU A 144 -9.80 10.30 11.14
C LEU A 144 -10.14 9.12 10.24
N ILE A 145 -10.48 9.36 8.97
CA ILE A 145 -10.76 8.29 8.00
C ILE A 145 -9.51 7.43 7.77
N ALA A 146 -8.33 8.04 7.66
CA ALA A 146 -7.07 7.33 7.52
C ALA A 146 -6.77 6.42 8.74
N ILE A 147 -6.99 6.93 9.96
CA ILE A 147 -6.80 6.15 11.19
C ILE A 147 -7.81 5.00 11.27
N MET A 148 -9.09 5.23 10.93
CA MET A 148 -10.08 4.16 10.92
C MET A 148 -9.71 3.04 9.94
N GLY A 149 -9.29 3.38 8.71
CA GLY A 149 -8.83 2.40 7.73
C GLY A 149 -7.61 1.60 8.21
N PHE A 150 -6.67 2.28 8.89
CA PHE A 150 -5.51 1.61 9.47
C PHE A 150 -5.89 0.66 10.63
N VAL A 151 -6.75 1.10 11.55
CA VAL A 151 -7.21 0.28 12.68
C VAL A 151 -7.96 -0.96 12.19
N ILE A 152 -8.83 -0.82 11.17
CA ILE A 152 -9.53 -1.94 10.56
C ILE A 152 -8.53 -2.94 9.93
N GLY A 153 -7.53 -2.45 9.20
CA GLY A 153 -6.49 -3.29 8.59
C GLY A 153 -5.65 -4.06 9.62
N VAL A 154 -5.28 -3.43 10.73
CA VAL A 154 -4.50 -4.08 11.81
C VAL A 154 -5.35 -5.10 12.57
N THR A 155 -6.57 -4.73 12.96
CA THR A 155 -7.44 -5.58 13.79
C THR A 155 -7.87 -6.86 13.08
N THR A 156 -8.22 -6.79 11.80
CA THR A 156 -8.54 -7.96 10.97
C THR A 156 -7.35 -8.92 10.87
N SER A 157 -6.17 -8.37 10.56
CA SER A 157 -4.94 -9.12 10.40
C SER A 157 -4.50 -9.82 11.70
N VAL A 158 -4.60 -9.14 12.85
CA VAL A 158 -4.24 -9.72 14.16
C VAL A 158 -5.25 -10.79 14.60
N THR A 159 -6.55 -10.56 14.39
CA THR A 159 -7.60 -11.51 14.81
C THR A 159 -7.50 -12.84 14.07
N GLU A 160 -7.22 -12.82 12.77
CA GLU A 160 -7.05 -14.02 11.95
C GLU A 160 -5.84 -14.86 12.43
N LYS A 161 -4.71 -14.21 12.72
CA LYS A 161 -3.53 -14.92 13.22
C LYS A 161 -3.72 -15.46 14.64
N MET A 162 -4.36 -14.72 15.52
CA MET A 162 -4.67 -15.15 16.90
C MET A 162 -5.64 -16.34 16.93
N ALA A 163 -6.68 -16.33 16.08
CA ALA A 163 -7.67 -17.40 16.00
C ALA A 163 -7.08 -18.74 15.52
N THR A 164 -5.99 -18.69 14.74
CA THR A 164 -5.35 -19.88 14.18
C THR A 164 -4.36 -20.53 15.16
N VAL A 165 -3.82 -19.79 16.14
CA VAL A 165 -2.86 -20.30 17.15
C VAL A 165 -3.53 -21.20 18.19
N HIS A 166 -4.85 -21.09 18.36
CA HIS A 166 -5.67 -22.02 19.14
C HIS A 166 -6.61 -22.79 18.20
N PRO A 167 -6.26 -24.01 17.73
CA PRO A 167 -7.23 -24.83 17.02
C PRO A 167 -8.32 -25.24 18.02
N SER A 168 -9.44 -24.51 18.00
CA SER A 168 -10.66 -24.94 18.67
C SER A 168 -11.52 -25.69 17.65
N PRO A 169 -11.74 -27.01 17.82
CA PRO A 169 -12.61 -27.77 16.95
C PRO A 169 -14.06 -27.51 17.37
N PHE A 170 -14.69 -26.40 16.98
CA PHE A 170 -16.16 -26.34 17.10
C PHE A 170 -16.96 -25.34 16.24
N PHE A 171 -16.50 -24.13 15.89
CA PHE A 171 -17.47 -23.12 15.41
C PHE A 171 -17.58 -22.94 13.89
N SER A 172 -17.79 -24.06 13.20
CA SER A 172 -18.56 -24.14 11.96
C SER A 172 -20.03 -24.40 12.29
N ALA A 173 -20.66 -23.54 13.09
CA ALA A 173 -22.08 -23.65 13.42
C ALA A 173 -22.67 -22.29 13.83
N ASN A 174 -22.77 -21.34 12.89
CA ASN A 174 -23.88 -20.37 12.78
C ASN A 174 -23.48 -19.06 12.08
N SER A 175 -23.47 -19.09 10.74
CA SER A 175 -23.88 -17.98 9.85
C SER A 175 -23.84 -18.57 8.42
N ARG A 176 -24.88 -19.07 7.76
CA ARG A 176 -26.22 -18.51 7.50
C ARG A 176 -26.25 -17.01 7.33
#